data_AF-A0AAX0S9R9-F1
#
_entry.id   AF-A0AAX0S9R9-F1
#
_cell.length_a   1.000
_cell.length_b   1.000
_cell.length_c   1.000
_cell.angle_alpha   90.00
_cell.angle_beta   90.00
_cell.angle_gamma   90.00
#
_symmetry.space_group_name_H-M   'P 1'
#
loop_
_entity.id
_entity.type
_entity.pdbx_description
1 polymer ?
#
loop_
_entity_poly.entity_id
_entity_poly.type
_entity_poly.pdbx_seq_one_letter_code
_entity_poly.pdbx_strand_id
1 'polypeptide(L)' 'MKFSETIVNFFSIKQKEIPDTHFQCHVCDGTGAYDIYTDCLTCNGKGLISKVEYFSRLENGEI' A
#
# COMPACT_ATOMS: atom_id res chain seq x y z
N MET A 1 -3.50 -16.62 39.03
CA MET A 1 -2.49 -15.60 38.70
C MET A 1 -2.53 -15.40 37.18
N LYS A 2 -2.87 -14.20 36.72
CA LYS A 2 -3.06 -13.82 35.32
C LYS A 2 -1.72 -13.36 34.71
N PHE A 3 -1.20 -14.10 33.76
CA PHE A 3 -0.02 -13.77 32.94
C PHE A 3 -0.19 -14.62 31.67
N SER A 4 -0.35 -14.15 30.44
CA SER A 4 -0.26 -12.82 29.86
C SER A 4 -1.03 -12.88 28.54
N GLU A 5 -2.24 -12.35 28.50
CA GLU A 5 -3.04 -12.21 27.26
C GLU A 5 -2.64 -10.93 26.48
N THR A 6 -1.38 -10.46 26.62
CA THR A 6 -1.00 -9.06 26.34
C THR A 6 -0.31 -8.82 25.00
N ILE A 7 -0.03 -9.84 24.19
CA ILE A 7 0.73 -9.65 22.93
C ILE A 7 -0.06 -9.90 21.64
N VAL A 8 -1.30 -10.38 21.71
CA VAL A 8 -2.13 -10.52 20.50
C VAL A 8 -2.84 -9.20 20.11
N ASN A 9 -2.71 -8.16 20.92
CA ASN A 9 -3.35 -6.85 20.69
C ASN A 9 -2.53 -5.90 19.79
N PHE A 10 -1.41 -6.34 19.22
CA PHE A 10 -0.62 -5.54 18.26
C PHE A 10 -0.99 -5.80 16.79
N PHE A 11 -1.91 -6.75 16.52
CA PHE A 11 -2.43 -7.02 15.18
C PHE A 11 -3.66 -6.18 14.80
N SER A 12 -3.91 -5.08 15.51
CA SER A 12 -4.78 -4.01 15.00
C SER A 12 -4.03 -3.10 14.02
N ILE A 13 -3.14 -3.67 13.20
CA ILE A 13 -2.78 -3.06 11.92
C ILE A 13 -4.11 -2.98 11.19
N LYS A 14 -4.75 -1.80 11.22
CA LYS A 14 -5.85 -1.48 10.32
C LYS A 14 -5.34 -1.86 8.95
N GLN A 15 -5.76 -3.00 8.41
CA GLN A 15 -5.58 -3.30 7.01
C GLN A 15 -6.23 -2.12 6.31
N LYS A 16 -5.41 -1.24 5.74
CA LYS A 16 -5.89 -0.07 5.01
C LYS A 16 -6.65 -0.68 3.84
N GLU A 17 -7.98 -0.75 3.94
CA GLU A 17 -8.81 -1.46 2.97
C GLU A 17 -8.51 -0.88 1.59
N ILE A 18 -7.96 -1.72 0.72
CA ILE A 18 -7.68 -1.34 -0.66
C ILE A 18 -9.03 -1.36 -1.37
N PRO A 19 -9.52 -0.23 -1.91
CA PRO A 19 -10.79 -0.22 -2.60
C PRO A 19 -10.70 -1.11 -3.86
N ASP A 20 -11.81 -1.76 -4.23
CA ASP A 20 -11.87 -2.65 -5.40
C ASP A 20 -11.50 -1.97 -6.72
N THR A 21 -11.45 -0.64 -6.76
CA THR A 21 -11.05 0.15 -7.92
C THR A 21 -9.54 0.39 -8.01
N HIS A 22 -8.75 -0.06 -7.04
CA HIS A 22 -7.32 0.18 -6.95
C HIS A 22 -6.53 -1.10 -6.68
N PHE A 23 -5.25 -1.04 -7.03
CA PHE A 23 -4.23 -1.99 -6.61
C PHE A 23 -3.28 -1.32 -5.62
N GLN A 24 -2.67 -2.13 -4.75
CA GLN A 24 -1.51 -1.68 -3.98
C GLN A 24 -0.41 -1.24 -4.94
N CYS A 25 0.24 -0.12 -4.67
CA CYS A 25 1.40 0.31 -5.45
C CYS A 25 2.54 -0.69 -5.25
N HIS A 26 2.98 -1.31 -6.36
CA HIS A 26 4.03 -2.32 -6.39
C HIS A 26 5.45 -1.77 -6.13
N VAL A 27 5.66 -0.45 -6.24
CA VAL A 27 6.99 0.17 -6.02
C VAL A 27 7.24 0.47 -4.55
N CYS A 28 6.19 0.85 -3.81
CA CYS A 28 6.31 1.28 -2.41
C CYS A 28 5.54 0.40 -1.45
N ASP A 29 5.03 -0.75 -1.91
CA ASP A 29 4.24 -1.70 -1.12
C ASP A 29 3.14 -1.06 -0.27
N GLY A 30 2.41 -0.10 -0.85
CA GLY A 30 1.30 0.55 -0.16
C GLY A 30 1.69 1.66 0.81
N THR A 31 2.97 1.90 1.05
CA THR A 31 3.44 2.93 2.00
C THR A 31 3.21 4.35 1.47
N GLY A 32 3.23 4.53 0.15
CA GLY A 32 3.22 5.85 -0.49
C GLY A 32 4.60 6.52 -0.51
N ALA A 33 5.64 5.92 0.07
CA ALA A 33 6.96 6.49 0.18
C ALA A 33 7.99 5.65 -0.59
N TYR A 34 8.89 6.29 -1.32
CA TYR A 34 10.06 5.61 -1.89
C TYR A 34 11.15 5.45 -0.83
N ASP A 35 11.35 6.49 -0.01
CA ASP A 35 12.21 6.51 1.17
C ASP A 35 11.61 7.41 2.26
N ILE A 36 12.32 7.64 3.37
CA ILE A 36 11.80 8.42 4.51
C ILE A 36 11.61 9.93 4.23
N TYR A 37 12.15 10.45 3.13
CA TYR A 37 12.07 11.84 2.70
C TYR A 37 11.37 12.03 1.35
N THR A 38 11.22 10.96 0.57
CA THR A 38 10.75 11.01 -0.82
C THR A 38 9.45 10.22 -1.00
N ASP A 39 8.41 10.90 -1.49
CA ASP A 39 7.16 10.26 -1.89
C ASP A 39 7.36 9.34 -3.09
N CYS A 40 6.61 8.23 -3.12
CA CYS A 40 6.61 7.33 -4.26
C CYS A 40 5.94 8.00 -5.45
N LEU A 41 6.73 8.36 -6.47
CA LEU A 41 6.24 8.99 -7.69
C LEU A 41 5.31 8.09 -8.50
N THR A 42 5.49 6.77 -8.42
CA THR A 42 4.62 5.83 -9.15
C THR A 42 3.16 5.93 -8.72
N CYS A 43 2.89 6.14 -7.43
CA CYS A 43 1.54 6.32 -6.91
C CYS A 43 1.26 7.74 -6.39
N ASN A 44 2.17 8.68 -6.63
CA ASN A 44 2.11 10.06 -6.15
C ASN A 44 1.80 10.16 -4.64
N GLY A 45 2.52 9.42 -3.81
CA GLY A 45 2.34 9.46 -2.35
C GLY A 45 1.13 8.68 -1.82
N LYS A 46 0.27 8.12 -2.68
CA LYS A 46 -1.02 7.53 -2.25
C LYS A 46 -0.87 6.11 -1.69
N GLY A 47 0.17 5.39 -2.08
CA GLY A 47 0.34 3.95 -1.84
C GLY A 47 -0.55 3.07 -2.70
N LEU A 48 -1.41 3.64 -3.54
CA LEU A 48 -2.40 2.92 -4.34
C LEU A 48 -2.38 3.45 -5.78
N ILE A 49 -2.63 2.56 -6.75
CA ILE A 49 -2.76 2.88 -8.17
C ILE A 49 -4.15 2.47 -8.62
N SER A 50 -4.87 3.32 -9.35
CA SER A 50 -6.20 2.94 -9.87
C SER A 50 -6.08 1.80 -10.88
N LYS A 51 -7.07 0.92 -10.97
CA LYS A 51 -7.08 -0.17 -11.96
C LYS A 51 -6.90 0.35 -13.39
N VAL A 52 -7.58 1.44 -13.73
CA VAL A 52 -7.48 2.09 -15.05
C VAL A 52 -6.04 2.49 -15.34
N GLU A 53 -5.41 3.23 -14.43
CA GLU A 53 -4.02 3.67 -14.57
C GLU A 53 -3.07 2.47 -14.67
N TYR A 54 -3.25 1.47 -13.80
CA TYR A 54 -2.40 0.28 -13.78
C TYR A 54 -2.44 -0.47 -15.12
N PHE A 55 -3.63 -0.69 -15.68
CA PHE A 55 -3.76 -1.36 -16.98
C PHE A 55 -3.22 -0.52 -18.14
N SER A 56 -3.44 0.80 -18.15
CA SER A 56 -2.84 1.67 -19.19
C SER A 56 -1.31 1.62 -19.17
N ARG A 57 -0.71 1.57 -17.98
CA ARG A 57 0.76 1.48 -17.84
C ARG A 57 1.29 0.11 -18.25
N LEU A 58 0.58 -0.98 -17.96
CA LEU A 58 0.91 -2.32 -18.47
C LEU A 58 0.86 -2.37 -20.01
N GLU A 59 -0.17 -1.77 -20.62
CA GLU A 59 -0.30 -1.70 -22.08
C GLU A 59 0.84 -0.89 -22.73
N ASN A 60 1.33 0.14 -22.02
CA ASN A 60 2.45 0.97 -22.47
C ASN A 60 3.84 0.38 -22.14
N GLY A 61 3.91 -0.74 -21.40
CA GLY A 61 5.18 -1.35 -20.97
C GLY A 61 5.95 -0.54 -19.93
N GLU A 62 5.25 0.30 -19.16
CA GLU A 62 5.82 1.05 -18.03
C GLU A 62 5.91 0.22 -16.75
N ILE A 63 5.21 -0.92 -16.72
CA ILE A 63 5.22 -1.94 -15.67
C ILE A 63 5.17 -3.34 -16.25
#